data_AF-A0A2V8G7Q4-F1
#
_entry.id   AF-A0A2V8G7Q4-F1
#
_cell.length_a   1.000
_cell.length_b   1.000
_cell.length_c   1.000
_cell.angle_alpha   90.00
_cell.angle_beta   90.00
_cell.angle_gamma   90.00
#
_symmetry.space_group_name_H-M   'P 1'
#
loop_
_entity.id
_entity.type
_entity.pdbx_description
1 polymer ?
#
loop_
_entity_poly.entity_id
_entity_poly.type
_entity_poly.pdbx_seq_one_letter_code
_entity_poly.pdbx_strand_id
1 'polypeptide(L)'
;MKGQPPEEVLDQRLALADAQLVIAREYGFRNWAELKRRVELARRIEHIEPHRGFAAALAALDAGDVDRLRSLIAADPSLVHARTNLEPPYGYFSGATLLHHVAGNPGRDKPLPPNIVDIARVLLDAGADVNARTLGPNGGDTMGLLVTGKQASDMGVTGSLMDLLVEHGAGLDLTRDDALDGSLANHSPAAAEKMIELGAKADVLAAAALGRMDLLRGFFYRDGRLLSRPRRHGKAMPERDAIGLALLYAYVREQRQAVDFLLEKDGNWEVIGVNNGTALHRAAWNGDLAMVKRLVAKGADTSNRANPFNSTPLSWAQH
;
A
#
# COMPACT_ATOMS: atom_id res chain seq x y z
N MET A 1 -29.52 22.95 10.34
CA MET A 1 -30.52 23.60 11.20
C MET A 1 -29.95 24.81 11.95
N LYS A 2 -28.97 25.53 11.38
CA LYS A 2 -28.36 26.68 12.08
C LYS A 2 -29.31 27.87 11.93
N GLY A 3 -29.88 28.35 13.04
CA GLY A 3 -30.75 29.54 13.07
C GLY A 3 -32.27 29.30 13.11
N GLN A 4 -32.76 28.08 13.37
CA GLN A 4 -34.19 27.80 13.56
C GLN A 4 -34.60 27.81 15.05
N PRO A 5 -35.84 28.23 15.37
CA PRO A 5 -36.38 28.19 16.74
C PRO A 5 -36.59 26.75 17.24
N PRO A 6 -36.44 26.47 18.55
CA PRO A 6 -36.50 25.10 19.10
C PRO A 6 -37.77 24.33 18.78
N GLU A 7 -38.93 24.99 18.73
CA GLU A 7 -40.21 24.37 18.36
C GLU A 7 -40.22 23.80 16.93
N GLU A 8 -39.65 24.52 15.95
CA GLU A 8 -39.53 24.04 14.57
C GLU A 8 -38.51 22.90 14.40
N VAL A 9 -37.52 22.83 15.30
CA VAL A 9 -36.54 21.74 15.34
C VAL A 9 -37.20 20.46 15.89
N LEU A 10 -38.06 20.60 16.91
CA LEU A 10 -38.73 19.48 17.58
C LEU A 10 -39.92 18.92 16.78
N ASP A 11 -40.60 19.74 15.98
CA ASP A 11 -41.70 19.31 15.11
C ASP A 11 -41.23 18.62 13.81
N GLN A 12 -39.94 18.62 13.51
CA GLN A 12 -39.40 17.96 12.34
C GLN A 12 -39.41 16.43 12.48
N ARG A 13 -39.91 15.77 11.44
CA ARG A 13 -39.99 14.32 11.37
C ARG A 13 -38.60 13.73 11.17
N LEU A 14 -38.04 13.12 12.22
CA LEU A 14 -36.74 12.45 12.19
C LEU A 14 -36.74 11.33 11.14
N ALA A 15 -35.82 11.40 10.18
CA ALA A 15 -35.60 10.33 9.22
C ALA A 15 -34.74 9.22 9.84
N LEU A 16 -34.83 8.00 9.28
CA LEU A 16 -33.93 6.91 9.65
C LEU A 16 -32.45 7.30 9.52
N ALA A 17 -32.12 8.11 8.51
CA ALA A 17 -30.76 8.60 8.29
C ALA A 17 -30.26 9.50 9.44
N ASP A 18 -31.15 10.28 10.07
CA ASP A 18 -30.80 11.13 11.22
C ASP A 18 -30.47 10.26 12.43
N ALA A 19 -31.32 9.27 12.74
CA ALA A 19 -31.07 8.31 13.81
C ALA A 19 -29.77 7.51 13.58
N GLN A 20 -29.55 7.04 12.35
CA GLN A 20 -28.33 6.32 11.97
C GLN A 20 -27.07 7.18 12.11
N LEU A 21 -27.13 8.46 11.75
CA LEU A 21 -26.02 9.39 11.92
C LEU A 21 -25.73 9.66 13.39
N VAL A 22 -26.76 9.90 14.21
CA VAL A 22 -26.61 10.12 15.67
C VAL A 22 -25.95 8.90 16.31
N ILE A 23 -26.49 7.69 16.09
CA ILE A 23 -25.91 6.46 16.65
C ILE A 23 -24.47 6.28 16.16
N ALA A 24 -24.19 6.48 14.87
CA ALA A 24 -22.82 6.39 14.38
C ALA A 24 -21.87 7.35 15.12
N ARG A 25 -22.30 8.59 15.35
CA ARG A 25 -21.50 9.63 16.02
C ARG A 25 -21.34 9.37 17.51
N GLU A 26 -22.36 8.86 18.21
CA GLU A 26 -22.27 8.45 19.61
C GLU A 26 -21.18 7.40 19.84
N TYR A 27 -21.01 6.47 18.89
CA TYR A 27 -19.95 5.46 18.90
C TYR A 27 -18.65 5.93 18.24
N GLY A 28 -18.52 7.22 17.89
CA GLY A 28 -17.30 7.83 17.35
C GLY A 28 -17.07 7.65 15.83
N PHE A 29 -18.04 7.12 15.09
CA PHE A 29 -17.95 6.91 13.64
C PHE A 29 -18.49 8.11 12.85
N ARG A 30 -17.94 8.34 11.65
CA ARG A 30 -18.32 9.51 10.83
C ARG A 30 -19.69 9.38 10.19
N ASN A 31 -20.09 8.14 9.93
CA ASN A 31 -21.32 7.77 9.23
C ASN A 31 -21.72 6.33 9.59
N TRP A 32 -22.98 6.00 9.28
CA TRP A 32 -23.55 4.68 9.55
C TRP A 32 -22.81 3.53 8.88
N ALA A 33 -22.31 3.72 7.66
CA ALA A 33 -21.61 2.67 6.92
C ALA A 33 -20.32 2.24 7.62
N GLU A 34 -19.60 3.16 8.28
CA GLU A 34 -18.43 2.84 9.11
C GLU A 34 -18.80 2.03 10.34
N LEU A 35 -19.81 2.47 11.11
CA LEU A 35 -20.29 1.75 12.29
C LEU A 35 -20.76 0.33 11.91
N LYS A 36 -21.58 0.21 10.86
CA LYS A 36 -22.07 -1.07 10.36
C LYS A 36 -20.91 -2.02 10.01
N ARG A 37 -19.90 -1.54 9.28
CA ARG A 37 -18.70 -2.34 8.97
C ARG A 37 -17.96 -2.79 10.22
N ARG A 38 -17.82 -1.95 11.24
CA ARG A 38 -17.18 -2.32 12.51
C ARG A 38 -17.97 -3.42 13.24
N VAL A 39 -19.29 -3.31 13.28
CA VAL A 39 -20.17 -4.31 13.93
C VAL A 39 -20.12 -5.64 13.16
N GLU A 40 -20.20 -5.61 11.84
CA GLU A 40 -20.09 -6.81 11.00
C GLU A 40 -18.72 -7.48 11.14
N LEU A 41 -17.64 -6.70 11.21
CA LEU A 41 -16.29 -7.22 11.48
C LEU A 41 -16.22 -7.87 12.87
N ALA A 42 -16.72 -7.20 13.91
CA ALA A 42 -16.72 -7.72 15.27
C ALA A 42 -17.39 -9.09 15.32
N ARG A 43 -18.58 -9.23 14.71
CA ARG A 43 -19.31 -10.51 14.64
C ARG A 43 -18.54 -11.60 13.89
N ARG A 44 -17.80 -11.25 12.82
CA ARG A 44 -16.98 -12.23 12.08
C ARG A 44 -15.80 -12.74 12.91
N ILE A 45 -15.25 -11.91 13.78
CA ILE A 45 -14.09 -12.26 14.61
C ILE A 45 -14.52 -12.91 15.93
N GLU A 46 -15.67 -12.54 16.47
CA GLU A 46 -16.22 -13.06 17.74
C GLU A 46 -16.31 -14.59 17.75
N HIS A 47 -16.61 -15.20 16.61
CA HIS A 47 -16.70 -16.66 16.46
C HIS A 47 -15.36 -17.36 16.16
N ILE A 48 -14.25 -16.61 16.05
CA ILE A 48 -12.92 -17.18 15.85
C ILE A 48 -12.37 -17.59 17.20
N GLU A 49 -12.47 -18.88 17.49
CA GLU A 49 -11.82 -19.46 18.65
C GLU A 49 -10.29 -19.38 18.50
N PRO A 50 -9.57 -18.77 19.47
CA PRO A 50 -8.12 -18.68 19.41
C PRO A 50 -7.50 -20.06 19.42
N HIS A 51 -6.76 -20.38 18.36
CA HIS A 51 -6.05 -21.65 18.32
C HIS A 51 -4.88 -21.62 19.32
N ARG A 52 -4.89 -22.54 20.29
CA ARG A 52 -3.87 -22.65 21.36
C ARG A 52 -2.42 -22.64 20.88
N GLY A 53 -2.17 -23.18 19.69
CA GLY A 53 -0.83 -23.25 19.09
C GLY A 53 -0.41 -22.00 18.30
N PHE A 54 -1.32 -21.06 18.02
CA PHE A 54 -1.06 -19.95 17.10
C PHE A 54 0.08 -19.05 17.59
N ALA A 55 0.06 -18.66 18.87
CA ALA A 55 1.11 -17.81 19.44
C ALA A 55 2.50 -18.48 19.39
N ALA A 56 2.58 -19.78 19.67
CA ALA A 56 3.82 -20.54 19.61
C ALA A 56 4.32 -20.68 18.16
N ALA A 57 3.42 -20.89 17.21
CA ALA A 57 3.75 -20.99 15.78
C ALA A 57 4.23 -19.65 15.21
N LEU A 58 3.57 -18.55 15.59
CA LEU A 58 4.00 -17.20 15.23
C LEU A 58 5.37 -16.87 15.82
N ALA A 59 5.64 -17.29 17.07
CA ALA A 59 6.96 -17.12 17.68
C ALA A 59 8.04 -17.95 16.96
N ALA A 60 7.73 -19.17 16.51
CA ALA A 60 8.64 -19.99 15.69
C ALA A 60 8.90 -19.34 14.33
N LEU A 61 7.86 -18.81 13.67
CA LEU A 61 7.99 -18.01 12.44
C LEU A 61 8.91 -16.81 12.67
N ASP A 62 8.66 -15.99 13.70
CA ASP A 62 9.48 -14.82 14.01
C ASP A 62 10.95 -15.20 14.26
N ALA A 63 11.21 -16.36 14.85
CA ALA A 63 12.54 -16.85 15.18
C ALA A 63 13.26 -17.53 14.00
N GLY A 64 12.58 -17.77 12.87
CA GLY A 64 13.14 -18.58 11.79
C GLY A 64 13.21 -20.08 12.11
N ASP A 65 12.52 -20.56 13.15
CA ASP A 65 12.59 -21.94 13.64
C ASP A 65 11.63 -22.85 12.88
N VAL A 66 12.11 -23.32 11.72
CA VAL A 66 11.35 -24.18 10.80
C VAL A 66 11.00 -25.53 11.44
N ASP A 67 11.91 -26.12 12.21
CA ASP A 67 11.69 -27.45 12.80
C ASP A 67 10.65 -27.40 13.91
N ARG A 68 10.67 -26.35 14.73
CA ARG A 68 9.61 -26.12 15.71
C ARG A 68 8.27 -25.87 15.03
N LEU A 69 8.24 -25.07 13.97
CA LEU A 69 7.01 -24.81 13.22
C LEU A 69 6.42 -26.10 12.64
N ARG A 70 7.25 -26.93 11.99
CA ARG A 70 6.85 -28.26 11.49
C ARG A 70 6.29 -29.15 12.60
N SER A 71 6.97 -29.19 13.74
CA SER A 71 6.54 -30.00 14.90
C SER A 71 5.18 -29.55 15.45
N LEU A 72 4.94 -28.23 15.50
CA LEU A 72 3.65 -27.68 15.94
C LEU A 72 2.52 -28.01 14.95
N ILE A 73 2.78 -27.90 13.65
CA ILE A 73 1.81 -28.23 12.59
C ILE A 73 1.53 -29.74 12.58
N ALA A 74 2.54 -30.59 12.72
CA ALA A 74 2.35 -32.04 12.76
C ALA A 74 1.52 -32.48 13.97
N ALA A 75 1.64 -31.79 15.11
CA ALA A 75 0.85 -32.07 16.30
C ALA A 75 -0.62 -31.63 16.15
N ASP A 76 -0.90 -30.59 15.36
CA ASP A 76 -2.25 -30.09 15.11
C ASP A 76 -2.32 -29.41 13.72
N PRO A 77 -2.66 -30.16 12.65
CA PRO A 77 -2.68 -29.63 11.29
C PRO A 77 -3.65 -28.47 11.08
N SER A 78 -4.67 -28.32 11.93
CA SER A 78 -5.62 -27.20 11.84
C SER A 78 -4.96 -25.83 12.06
N LEU A 79 -3.75 -25.82 12.65
CA LEU A 79 -2.95 -24.64 12.90
C LEU A 79 -2.66 -23.78 11.65
N VAL A 80 -2.55 -24.38 10.46
CA VAL A 80 -2.28 -23.60 9.23
C VAL A 80 -3.48 -22.78 8.76
N HIS A 81 -4.69 -23.15 9.20
CA HIS A 81 -5.92 -22.40 8.96
C HIS A 81 -6.34 -21.53 10.15
N ALA A 82 -5.64 -21.65 11.28
CA ALA A 82 -5.93 -20.86 12.45
C ALA A 82 -5.79 -19.36 12.16
N ARG A 83 -6.67 -18.58 12.77
CA ARG A 83 -6.72 -17.13 12.63
C ARG A 83 -6.44 -16.48 13.97
N THR A 84 -5.72 -15.37 13.93
CA THR A 84 -5.54 -14.53 15.11
C THR A 84 -6.83 -13.79 15.44
N ASN A 85 -7.20 -13.76 16.73
CA ASN A 85 -8.24 -12.87 17.26
C ASN A 85 -7.63 -11.60 17.87
N LEU A 86 -6.30 -11.43 17.81
CA LEU A 86 -5.63 -10.24 18.33
C LEU A 86 -6.21 -9.02 17.63
N GLU A 87 -6.76 -8.06 18.39
CA GLU A 87 -7.17 -6.76 17.87
C GLU A 87 -5.91 -6.02 17.38
N PRO A 88 -5.68 -5.89 16.06
CA PRO A 88 -4.50 -5.22 15.57
C PRO A 88 -4.72 -3.70 15.65
N PRO A 89 -3.67 -2.86 15.80
CA PRO A 89 -3.81 -1.45 15.45
C PRO A 89 -4.14 -1.26 13.95
N TYR A 90 -3.88 -2.29 13.13
CA TYR A 90 -4.13 -2.33 11.68
C TYR A 90 -5.39 -3.13 11.35
N GLY A 91 -6.55 -2.46 11.34
CA GLY A 91 -7.84 -3.10 11.15
C GLY A 91 -7.96 -4.00 9.90
N TYR A 92 -7.25 -3.70 8.80
CA TYR A 92 -7.27 -4.54 7.59
C TYR A 92 -6.68 -5.94 7.80
N PHE A 93 -5.82 -6.11 8.81
CA PHE A 93 -5.09 -7.36 9.09
C PHE A 93 -5.81 -8.24 10.13
N SER A 94 -7.02 -7.87 10.56
CA SER A 94 -7.81 -8.67 11.49
C SER A 94 -8.09 -10.07 10.94
N GLY A 95 -8.00 -11.09 11.81
CA GLY A 95 -8.25 -12.48 11.41
C GLY A 95 -7.18 -13.08 10.50
N ALA A 96 -5.97 -12.52 10.45
CA ALA A 96 -4.86 -13.06 9.69
C ALA A 96 -4.48 -14.48 10.11
N THR A 97 -4.08 -15.30 9.13
CA THR A 97 -3.46 -16.63 9.35
C THR A 97 -1.93 -16.50 9.41
N LEU A 98 -1.24 -17.57 9.81
CA LEU A 98 0.23 -17.62 9.79
C LEU A 98 0.82 -17.27 8.42
N LEU A 99 0.17 -17.71 7.33
CA LEU A 99 0.65 -17.43 5.97
C LEU A 99 0.65 -15.93 5.65
N HIS A 100 -0.35 -15.17 6.10
CA HIS A 100 -0.37 -13.72 5.88
C HIS A 100 0.83 -13.00 6.50
N HIS A 101 1.36 -13.51 7.62
CA HIS A 101 2.52 -12.91 8.30
C HIS A 101 3.82 -13.02 7.48
N VAL A 102 3.91 -13.96 6.52
CA VAL A 102 5.14 -14.12 5.71
C VAL A 102 5.39 -12.95 4.76
N ALA A 103 4.36 -12.16 4.48
CA ALA A 103 4.46 -10.96 3.65
C ALA A 103 5.16 -9.79 4.36
N GLY A 104 5.30 -9.82 5.69
CA GLY A 104 5.86 -8.70 6.47
C GLY A 104 5.03 -7.41 6.36
N ASN A 105 3.73 -7.54 6.07
CA ASN A 105 2.79 -6.43 5.91
C ASN A 105 1.46 -6.74 6.63
N PRO A 106 1.12 -6.04 7.72
CA PRO A 106 1.82 -4.88 8.28
C PRO A 106 3.20 -5.27 8.83
N GLY A 107 4.10 -4.30 8.83
CA GLY A 107 5.34 -4.41 9.59
C GLY A 107 5.02 -4.59 11.07
N ARG A 108 5.66 -5.58 11.70
CA ARG A 108 5.62 -5.79 13.14
C ARG A 108 6.87 -5.18 13.79
N ASP A 109 6.92 -5.24 15.11
CA ASP A 109 8.08 -4.92 15.96
C ASP A 109 9.29 -5.85 15.76
N LYS A 110 9.20 -6.80 14.82
CA LYS A 110 10.25 -7.77 14.49
C LYS A 110 10.48 -7.82 12.97
N PRO A 111 11.73 -8.03 12.52
CA PRO A 111 12.00 -8.29 11.12
C PRO A 111 11.45 -9.65 10.67
N LEU A 112 11.21 -9.83 9.37
CA LEU A 112 11.06 -11.18 8.83
C LEU A 112 12.39 -11.94 9.01
N PRO A 113 12.35 -13.24 9.31
CA PRO A 113 13.55 -14.05 9.40
C PRO A 113 14.19 -14.25 8.00
N PRO A 114 15.52 -14.43 7.91
CA PRO A 114 16.21 -14.63 6.62
C PRO A 114 15.70 -15.84 5.82
N ASN A 115 15.18 -16.86 6.49
CA ASN A 115 14.61 -18.08 5.90
C ASN A 115 13.08 -18.03 5.75
N ILE A 116 12.47 -16.85 5.62
CA ILE A 116 11.01 -16.70 5.52
C ILE A 116 10.40 -17.47 4.35
N VAL A 117 11.15 -17.68 3.26
CA VAL A 117 10.72 -18.50 2.11
C VAL A 117 10.53 -19.96 2.53
N ASP A 118 11.41 -20.51 3.37
CA ASP A 118 11.28 -21.88 3.87
C ASP A 118 10.10 -22.02 4.83
N ILE A 119 9.85 -21.00 5.65
CA ILE A 119 8.68 -20.95 6.53
C ILE A 119 7.38 -20.92 5.71
N ALA A 120 7.31 -20.04 4.70
CA ALA A 120 6.16 -19.97 3.80
C ALA A 120 5.91 -21.32 3.12
N ARG A 121 6.98 -22.00 2.68
CA ARG A 121 6.90 -23.33 2.06
C ARG A 121 6.34 -24.36 3.03
N VAL A 122 6.82 -24.40 4.28
CA VAL A 122 6.28 -25.31 5.31
C VAL A 122 4.79 -25.09 5.55
N LEU A 123 4.34 -23.84 5.60
CA LEU A 123 2.92 -23.54 5.80
C LEU A 123 2.08 -24.00 4.60
N LEU A 124 2.53 -23.72 3.38
CA LEU A 124 1.81 -24.05 2.15
C LEU A 124 1.79 -25.56 1.89
N ASP A 125 2.91 -26.25 2.06
CA ASP A 125 3.02 -27.71 1.91
C ASP A 125 2.16 -28.44 2.95
N ALA A 126 1.93 -27.84 4.11
CA ALA A 126 1.02 -28.34 5.14
C ALA A 126 -0.46 -28.00 4.90
N GLY A 127 -0.78 -27.33 3.79
CA GLY A 127 -2.15 -27.05 3.36
C GLY A 127 -2.68 -25.67 3.73
N ALA A 128 -1.84 -24.69 4.09
CA ALA A 128 -2.30 -23.32 4.26
C ALA A 128 -3.01 -22.83 2.99
N ASP A 129 -4.21 -22.28 3.14
CA ASP A 129 -4.96 -21.70 2.02
C ASP A 129 -4.27 -20.42 1.52
N VAL A 130 -3.65 -20.52 0.34
CA VAL A 130 -2.89 -19.43 -0.28
C VAL A 130 -3.76 -18.21 -0.60
N ASN A 131 -5.05 -18.43 -0.85
CA ASN A 131 -6.03 -17.42 -1.22
C ASN A 131 -6.91 -16.99 -0.03
N ALA A 132 -6.60 -17.47 1.17
CA ALA A 132 -7.26 -16.98 2.37
C ALA A 132 -7.07 -15.46 2.47
N ARG A 133 -8.16 -14.75 2.75
CA ARG A 133 -8.13 -13.30 2.98
C ARG A 133 -8.15 -12.98 4.47
N THR A 134 -7.53 -11.87 4.84
CA THR A 134 -7.80 -11.23 6.13
C THR A 134 -9.24 -10.72 6.16
N LEU A 135 -9.81 -10.61 7.36
CA LEU A 135 -11.24 -10.33 7.57
C LEU A 135 -11.52 -8.84 7.74
N GLY A 136 -10.48 -8.04 7.94
CA GLY A 136 -10.54 -6.60 8.12
C GLY A 136 -11.08 -5.82 6.91
N PRO A 137 -11.44 -4.54 7.10
CA PRO A 137 -11.77 -3.64 5.99
C PRO A 137 -10.60 -3.56 5.01
N ASN A 138 -10.90 -3.72 3.71
CA ASN A 138 -9.89 -3.81 2.64
C ASN A 138 -8.88 -4.96 2.84
N GLY A 139 -9.27 -6.02 3.55
CA GLY A 139 -8.44 -7.19 3.76
C GLY A 139 -7.98 -7.84 2.46
N GLY A 140 -6.74 -8.30 2.44
CA GLY A 140 -6.09 -8.91 1.28
C GLY A 140 -5.74 -10.37 1.55
N ASP A 141 -5.36 -11.08 0.49
CA ASP A 141 -4.66 -12.36 0.59
C ASP A 141 -3.14 -12.12 0.80
N THR A 142 -2.39 -13.21 0.94
CA THR A 142 -0.94 -13.14 1.16
C THR A 142 -0.21 -12.49 -0.02
N MET A 143 -0.64 -12.74 -1.27
CA MET A 143 -0.04 -12.15 -2.46
C MET A 143 -0.19 -10.62 -2.47
N GLY A 144 -1.41 -10.11 -2.22
CA GLY A 144 -1.66 -8.67 -2.16
C GLY A 144 -0.90 -7.96 -1.05
N LEU A 145 -0.78 -8.59 0.12
CA LEU A 145 0.04 -8.09 1.22
C LEU A 145 1.53 -8.05 0.84
N LEU A 146 2.02 -9.09 0.16
CA LEU A 146 3.42 -9.19 -0.28
C LEU A 146 3.77 -8.15 -1.34
N VAL A 147 2.87 -7.93 -2.32
CA VAL A 147 3.04 -6.91 -3.38
C VAL A 147 3.24 -5.51 -2.78
N THR A 148 2.65 -5.24 -1.62
CA THR A 148 2.75 -3.96 -0.90
C THR A 148 3.67 -4.04 0.33
N GLY A 149 4.42 -5.12 0.49
CA GLY A 149 5.25 -5.40 1.66
C GLY A 149 6.68 -4.87 1.52
N LYS A 150 6.93 -3.69 2.11
CA LYS A 150 8.26 -3.05 2.09
C LYS A 150 9.35 -3.95 2.65
N GLN A 151 9.07 -4.64 3.76
CA GLN A 151 10.06 -5.44 4.47
C GLN A 151 10.59 -6.61 3.62
N ALA A 152 9.70 -7.36 2.96
CA ALA A 152 10.09 -8.42 2.04
C ALA A 152 10.89 -7.86 0.84
N SER A 153 10.51 -6.66 0.37
CA SER A 153 11.21 -5.98 -0.72
C SER A 153 12.62 -5.55 -0.32
N ASP A 154 12.80 -4.95 0.87
CA ASP A 154 14.11 -4.51 1.37
C ASP A 154 15.07 -5.69 1.59
N MET A 155 14.53 -6.85 1.99
CA MET A 155 15.28 -8.08 2.20
C MET A 155 15.61 -8.84 0.90
N GLY A 156 15.04 -8.43 -0.24
CA GLY A 156 15.24 -9.12 -1.52
C GLY A 156 14.59 -10.50 -1.62
N VAL A 157 13.61 -10.81 -0.76
CA VAL A 157 12.91 -12.12 -0.74
C VAL A 157 11.58 -12.10 -1.49
N THR A 158 11.10 -10.93 -1.92
CA THR A 158 9.80 -10.77 -2.61
C THR A 158 9.65 -11.70 -3.81
N GLY A 159 10.67 -11.78 -4.68
CA GLY A 159 10.60 -12.60 -5.89
C GLY A 159 10.33 -14.07 -5.58
N SER A 160 11.14 -14.64 -4.69
CA SER A 160 11.02 -16.05 -4.27
C SER A 160 9.69 -16.34 -3.56
N LEU A 161 9.19 -15.41 -2.75
CA LEU A 161 7.88 -15.57 -2.12
C LEU A 161 6.75 -15.49 -3.15
N MET A 162 6.82 -14.60 -4.14
CA MET A 162 5.82 -14.52 -5.21
C MET A 162 5.79 -15.81 -6.04
N ASP A 163 6.97 -16.32 -6.43
CA ASP A 163 7.07 -17.58 -7.18
C ASP A 163 6.42 -18.72 -6.40
N LEU A 164 6.77 -18.86 -5.12
CA LEU A 164 6.20 -19.89 -4.25
C LEU A 164 4.68 -19.77 -4.07
N LEU A 165 4.15 -18.56 -3.92
CA LEU A 165 2.71 -18.34 -3.78
C LEU A 165 1.98 -18.70 -5.09
N VAL A 166 2.54 -18.32 -6.25
CA VAL A 166 1.98 -18.67 -7.58
C VAL A 166 2.02 -20.18 -7.82
N GLU A 167 3.13 -20.85 -7.47
CA GLU A 167 3.27 -22.32 -7.53
C GLU A 167 2.13 -23.02 -6.76
N HIS A 168 1.70 -22.43 -5.64
CA HIS A 168 0.61 -22.94 -4.81
C HIS A 168 -0.77 -22.37 -5.16
N GLY A 169 -0.90 -21.65 -6.28
CA GLY A 169 -2.18 -21.23 -6.85
C GLY A 169 -2.66 -19.84 -6.41
N ALA A 170 -1.77 -18.97 -5.93
CA ALA A 170 -2.11 -17.56 -5.68
C ALA A 170 -2.44 -16.83 -6.98
N GLY A 171 -3.51 -16.06 -6.98
CA GLY A 171 -3.85 -15.16 -8.08
C GLY A 171 -2.99 -13.90 -8.08
N LEU A 172 -2.57 -13.45 -9.27
CA LEU A 172 -1.88 -12.16 -9.46
C LEU A 172 -2.32 -11.54 -10.79
N ASP A 173 -3.06 -10.43 -10.72
CA ASP A 173 -3.54 -9.72 -11.90
C ASP A 173 -2.49 -8.70 -12.39
N LEU A 174 -1.79 -9.08 -13.45
CA LEU A 174 -0.77 -8.26 -14.11
C LEU A 174 -1.31 -7.45 -15.29
N THR A 175 -2.60 -7.60 -15.63
CA THR A 175 -3.18 -7.08 -16.87
C THR A 175 -3.65 -5.64 -16.76
N ARG A 176 -3.79 -5.14 -15.53
CA ARG A 176 -4.21 -3.76 -15.26
C ARG A 176 -3.09 -2.76 -15.60
N ASP A 177 -3.47 -1.65 -16.20
CA ASP A 177 -2.56 -0.52 -16.49
C ASP A 177 -1.86 0.04 -15.23
N ASP A 178 -2.43 -0.20 -14.04
CA ASP A 178 -1.96 0.30 -12.74
C ASP A 178 -1.51 -0.81 -11.78
N ALA A 179 -1.24 -2.03 -12.29
CA ALA A 179 -0.85 -3.18 -11.47
C ALA A 179 0.37 -2.91 -10.57
N LEU A 180 1.29 -2.06 -11.02
CA LEU A 180 2.54 -1.77 -10.32
C LEU A 180 2.38 -0.68 -9.24
N ASP A 181 1.34 0.14 -9.28
CA ASP A 181 1.20 1.33 -8.44
C ASP A 181 1.23 1.04 -6.96
N GLY A 182 0.50 -0.01 -6.53
CA GLY A 182 0.42 -0.39 -5.12
C GLY A 182 1.81 -0.66 -4.53
N SER A 183 2.64 -1.41 -5.25
CA SER A 183 4.00 -1.71 -4.82
C SER A 183 4.90 -0.47 -4.77
N LEU A 184 4.82 0.39 -5.78
CA LEU A 184 5.65 1.60 -5.88
C LEU A 184 5.27 2.64 -4.80
N ALA A 185 3.97 2.82 -4.55
CA ALA A 185 3.47 3.72 -3.52
C ALA A 185 3.78 3.24 -2.09
N ASN A 186 3.90 1.93 -1.88
CA ASN A 186 4.23 1.32 -0.58
C ASN A 186 5.71 0.93 -0.46
N HIS A 187 6.60 1.63 -1.18
CA HIS A 187 8.05 1.45 -1.08
C HIS A 187 8.52 -0.01 -1.29
N SER A 188 7.84 -0.77 -2.15
CA SER A 188 8.10 -2.19 -2.42
C SER A 188 8.58 -2.42 -3.86
N PRO A 189 9.72 -1.82 -4.29
CA PRO A 189 10.18 -1.91 -5.68
C PRO A 189 10.45 -3.32 -6.18
N ALA A 190 10.87 -4.25 -5.31
CA ALA A 190 11.19 -5.61 -5.74
C ALA A 190 9.92 -6.34 -6.22
N ALA A 191 8.75 -6.02 -5.67
CA ALA A 191 7.49 -6.53 -6.19
C ALA A 191 7.21 -5.97 -7.60
N ALA A 192 7.44 -4.67 -7.83
CA ALA A 192 7.26 -4.08 -9.16
C ALA A 192 8.19 -4.72 -10.21
N GLU A 193 9.48 -4.88 -9.90
CA GLU A 193 10.44 -5.54 -10.81
C GLU A 193 10.01 -6.98 -11.10
N LYS A 194 9.67 -7.77 -10.07
CA LYS A 194 9.19 -9.14 -10.25
C LYS A 194 7.91 -9.20 -11.08
N MET A 195 6.96 -8.29 -10.85
CA MET A 195 5.73 -8.23 -11.65
C MET A 195 6.03 -7.90 -13.12
N ILE A 196 7.00 -7.03 -13.41
CA ILE A 196 7.46 -6.75 -14.78
C ILE A 196 8.06 -8.01 -15.41
N GLU A 197 8.91 -8.74 -14.68
CA GLU A 197 9.46 -10.03 -15.13
C GLU A 197 8.37 -11.05 -15.47
N LEU A 198 7.28 -11.06 -14.68
CA LEU A 198 6.11 -11.92 -14.91
C LEU A 198 5.15 -11.39 -16.00
N GLY A 199 5.46 -10.25 -16.63
CA GLY A 199 4.73 -9.72 -17.79
C GLY A 199 3.82 -8.52 -17.51
N ALA A 200 3.87 -7.92 -16.32
CA ALA A 200 3.21 -6.64 -16.09
C ALA A 200 3.79 -5.56 -16.99
N LYS A 201 2.90 -4.75 -17.57
CA LYS A 201 3.33 -3.64 -18.42
C LYS A 201 3.81 -2.47 -17.56
N ALA A 202 5.11 -2.18 -17.62
CA ALA A 202 5.65 -0.95 -17.07
C ALA A 202 5.18 0.27 -17.89
N ASP A 203 4.92 1.38 -17.20
CA ASP A 203 4.72 2.69 -17.79
C ASP A 203 5.83 3.68 -17.36
N VAL A 204 5.67 4.95 -17.75
CA VAL A 204 6.66 6.00 -17.43
C VAL A 204 6.81 6.24 -15.92
N LEU A 205 5.77 6.02 -15.10
CA LEU A 205 5.85 6.17 -13.65
C LEU A 205 6.66 5.02 -13.06
N ALA A 206 6.36 3.78 -13.48
CA ALA A 206 7.09 2.61 -13.01
C ALA A 206 8.57 2.66 -13.41
N ALA A 207 8.87 2.98 -14.67
CA ALA A 207 10.25 3.11 -15.14
C ALA A 207 11.02 4.19 -14.37
N ALA A 208 10.39 5.33 -14.08
CA ALA A 208 10.99 6.41 -13.29
C ALA A 208 11.22 6.00 -11.82
N ALA A 209 10.21 5.40 -11.18
CA ALA A 209 10.29 4.97 -9.78
C ALA A 209 11.36 3.90 -9.55
N LEU A 210 11.57 3.01 -10.53
CA LEU A 210 12.56 1.94 -10.50
C LEU A 210 13.94 2.39 -10.98
N GLY A 211 14.08 3.58 -11.56
CA GLY A 211 15.34 4.04 -12.14
C GLY A 211 15.74 3.30 -13.42
N ARG A 212 14.79 2.61 -14.06
CA ARG A 212 14.97 1.84 -15.30
C ARG A 212 15.11 2.77 -16.50
N MET A 213 16.28 3.40 -16.64
CA MET A 213 16.56 4.36 -17.70
C MET A 213 16.46 3.78 -19.11
N ASP A 214 16.72 2.48 -19.24
CA ASP A 214 16.50 1.67 -20.44
C ASP A 214 15.04 1.75 -20.91
N LEU A 215 14.09 1.65 -19.98
CA LEU A 215 12.66 1.79 -20.25
C LEU A 215 12.25 3.27 -20.33
N LEU A 216 12.72 4.09 -19.38
CA LEU A 216 12.26 5.47 -19.19
C LEU A 216 12.45 6.32 -20.45
N ARG A 217 13.61 6.22 -21.09
CA ARG A 217 13.89 6.97 -22.34
C ARG A 217 12.98 6.53 -23.48
N GLY A 218 12.61 5.26 -23.51
CA GLY A 218 11.70 4.68 -24.50
C GLY A 218 10.26 5.17 -24.39
N PHE A 219 9.90 5.93 -23.35
CA PHE A 219 8.57 6.57 -23.23
C PHE A 219 8.51 7.99 -23.82
N PHE A 220 9.60 8.52 -24.36
CA PHE A 220 9.63 9.87 -24.91
C PHE A 220 10.03 9.90 -26.39
N TYR A 221 9.35 10.74 -27.17
CA TYR A 221 9.83 11.16 -28.49
C TYR A 221 11.08 12.03 -28.36
N ARG A 222 11.79 12.23 -29.48
CA ARG A 222 12.98 13.10 -29.54
C ARG A 222 12.69 14.56 -29.15
N ASP A 223 11.47 15.03 -29.39
CA ASP A 223 11.01 16.37 -29.02
C ASP A 223 10.62 16.51 -27.54
N GLY A 224 10.72 15.42 -26.76
CA GLY A 224 10.42 15.41 -25.33
C GLY A 224 8.96 15.12 -24.98
N ARG A 225 8.08 14.91 -25.96
CA ARG A 225 6.69 14.51 -25.71
C ARG A 225 6.58 13.04 -25.31
N LEU A 226 5.58 12.72 -24.50
CA LEU A 226 5.32 11.36 -24.05
C LEU A 226 4.71 10.50 -25.17
N LEU A 227 5.29 9.33 -25.42
CA LEU A 227 4.85 8.36 -26.44
C LEU A 227 3.47 7.77 -26.12
N SER A 228 3.23 7.47 -24.84
CA SER A 228 1.96 6.91 -24.38
C SER A 228 1.62 7.42 -23.00
N ARG A 229 0.38 7.88 -22.82
CA ARG A 229 -0.10 8.38 -21.53
C ARG A 229 -0.52 7.20 -20.64
N PRO A 230 0.01 7.11 -19.41
CA PRO A 230 -0.38 6.08 -18.45
C PRO A 230 -1.86 6.24 -18.10
N ARG A 231 -2.51 5.12 -17.76
CA ARG A 231 -3.92 5.10 -17.39
C ARG A 231 -4.08 4.71 -15.94
N ARG A 232 -4.93 5.45 -15.21
CA ARG A 232 -5.35 5.13 -13.84
C ARG A 232 -6.86 5.17 -13.76
N HIS A 233 -7.45 4.14 -13.15
CA HIS A 233 -8.90 3.95 -13.12
C HIS A 233 -9.56 4.05 -14.51
N GLY A 234 -8.91 3.46 -15.52
CA GLY A 234 -9.36 3.44 -16.92
C GLY A 234 -9.17 4.76 -17.69
N LYS A 235 -8.70 5.84 -17.05
CA LYS A 235 -8.54 7.16 -17.66
C LYS A 235 -7.08 7.47 -17.94
N ALA A 236 -6.79 7.95 -19.14
CA ALA A 236 -5.46 8.45 -19.47
C ALA A 236 -5.14 9.71 -18.66
N MET A 237 -3.99 9.73 -18.02
CA MET A 237 -3.49 10.91 -17.32
C MET A 237 -3.12 12.02 -18.32
N PRO A 238 -3.29 13.30 -17.96
CA PRO A 238 -2.67 14.39 -18.71
C PRO A 238 -1.16 14.17 -18.81
N GLU A 239 -0.57 14.51 -19.96
CA GLU A 239 0.84 14.23 -20.23
C GLU A 239 1.77 14.91 -19.22
N ARG A 240 1.57 16.20 -18.99
CA ARG A 240 2.34 16.98 -18.02
C ARG A 240 2.21 16.41 -16.61
N ASP A 241 1.01 15.93 -16.24
CA ASP A 241 0.78 15.33 -14.92
C ASP A 241 1.49 13.99 -14.77
N ALA A 242 1.49 13.16 -15.82
CA ALA A 242 2.23 11.90 -15.84
C ALA A 242 3.74 12.12 -15.67
N ILE A 243 4.31 13.11 -16.36
CA ILE A 243 5.72 13.49 -16.25
C ILE A 243 6.03 14.00 -14.83
N GLY A 244 5.19 14.88 -14.30
CA GLY A 244 5.32 15.43 -12.95
C GLY A 244 5.27 14.34 -11.87
N LEU A 245 4.31 13.41 -11.98
CA LEU A 245 4.18 12.29 -11.06
C LEU A 245 5.36 11.31 -11.17
N ALA A 246 5.80 11.00 -12.40
CA ALA A 246 6.97 10.16 -12.63
C ALA A 246 8.23 10.76 -12.00
N LEU A 247 8.42 12.08 -12.09
CA LEU A 247 9.53 12.77 -11.44
C LEU A 247 9.43 12.69 -9.92
N LEU A 248 8.24 12.89 -9.35
CA LEU A 248 8.02 12.76 -7.91
C LEU A 248 8.36 11.35 -7.42
N TYR A 249 7.92 10.31 -8.15
CA TYR A 249 8.30 8.93 -7.86
C TYR A 249 9.82 8.73 -7.92
N ALA A 250 10.48 9.14 -9.01
CA ALA A 250 11.92 9.05 -9.15
C ALA A 250 12.67 9.75 -8.01
N TYR A 251 12.20 10.94 -7.60
CA TYR A 251 12.79 11.73 -6.54
C TYR A 251 12.68 11.05 -5.17
N VAL A 252 11.47 10.61 -4.79
CA VAL A 252 11.23 9.89 -3.52
C VAL A 252 11.99 8.57 -3.45
N ARG A 253 12.32 7.99 -4.62
CA ARG A 253 13.06 6.74 -4.73
C ARG A 253 14.56 6.95 -5.00
N GLU A 254 15.04 8.19 -4.91
CA GLU A 254 16.44 8.57 -5.05
C GLU A 254 17.06 8.21 -6.42
N GLN A 255 16.23 8.10 -7.46
CA GLN A 255 16.63 7.77 -8.82
C GLN A 255 17.15 9.01 -9.56
N ARG A 256 18.35 9.47 -9.17
CA ARG A 256 18.92 10.76 -9.62
C ARG A 256 18.93 10.93 -11.14
N GLN A 257 19.34 9.89 -11.89
CA GLN A 257 19.40 9.97 -13.34
C GLN A 257 18.01 10.13 -13.99
N ALA A 258 16.98 9.49 -13.41
CA ALA A 258 15.60 9.65 -13.85
C ALA A 258 15.06 11.04 -13.51
N VAL A 259 15.38 11.57 -12.32
CA VAL A 259 15.03 12.95 -11.93
C VAL A 259 15.63 13.97 -12.90
N ASP A 260 16.91 13.84 -13.22
CA ASP A 260 17.59 14.76 -14.12
C ASP A 260 16.99 14.73 -15.52
N PHE A 261 16.75 13.53 -16.05
CA PHE A 261 16.12 13.35 -17.36
C PHE A 261 14.68 13.90 -17.41
N LEU A 262 13.89 13.71 -16.36
CA LEU A 262 12.49 14.16 -16.32
C LEU A 262 12.36 15.67 -16.14
N LEU A 263 13.32 16.34 -15.46
CA LEU A 263 13.33 17.80 -15.37
C LEU A 263 13.60 18.49 -16.71
N GLU A 264 14.20 17.80 -17.68
CA GLU A 264 14.34 18.32 -19.05
C GLU A 264 13.02 18.34 -19.82
N LYS A 265 11.96 17.68 -19.31
CA LYS A 265 10.65 17.58 -19.95
C LYS A 265 9.70 18.66 -19.44
N ASP A 266 8.60 18.87 -20.16
CA ASP A 266 7.50 19.74 -19.73
C ASP A 266 6.55 18.99 -18.81
N GLY A 267 6.90 18.91 -17.53
CA GLY A 267 6.06 18.34 -16.49
C GLY A 267 5.22 19.37 -15.74
N ASN A 268 4.13 18.91 -15.14
CA ASN A 268 3.38 19.65 -14.14
C ASN A 268 3.97 19.37 -12.75
N TRP A 269 4.62 20.36 -12.14
CA TRP A 269 5.28 20.20 -10.84
C TRP A 269 4.35 20.34 -9.63
N GLU A 270 3.07 20.62 -9.88
CA GLU A 270 2.04 20.75 -8.86
C GLU A 270 1.30 19.45 -8.57
N VAL A 271 1.70 18.35 -9.22
CA VAL A 271 1.09 17.04 -8.97
C VAL A 271 1.39 16.58 -7.55
N ILE A 272 0.32 16.28 -6.82
CA ILE A 272 0.39 15.62 -5.52
C ILE A 272 0.33 14.12 -5.78
N GLY A 273 1.35 13.40 -5.34
CA GLY A 273 1.46 11.97 -5.58
C GLY A 273 1.64 11.20 -4.30
N VAL A 274 2.58 10.25 -4.36
CA VAL A 274 3.01 9.51 -3.17
C VAL A 274 3.23 10.47 -2.03
N ASN A 275 2.88 10.01 -0.84
CA ASN A 275 3.39 10.69 0.34
C ASN A 275 2.72 12.10 0.50
N ASN A 276 1.54 12.33 -0.11
CA ASN A 276 0.67 13.49 0.11
C ASN A 276 1.25 14.88 -0.21
N GLY A 277 2.29 15.00 -1.03
CA GLY A 277 2.90 16.28 -1.38
C GLY A 277 3.32 16.34 -2.84
N THR A 278 3.65 17.54 -3.31
CA THR A 278 4.33 17.74 -4.60
C THR A 278 5.83 17.45 -4.46
N ALA A 279 6.56 17.41 -5.57
CA ALA A 279 8.02 17.28 -5.54
C ALA A 279 8.68 18.40 -4.71
N LEU A 280 8.13 19.61 -4.74
CA LEU A 280 8.65 20.75 -3.98
C LEU A 280 8.43 20.59 -2.47
N HIS A 281 7.27 20.08 -2.05
CA HIS A 281 7.02 19.74 -0.64
C HIS A 281 8.01 18.68 -0.14
N ARG A 282 8.29 17.67 -0.97
CA ARG A 282 9.23 16.61 -0.63
C ARG A 282 10.68 17.08 -0.59
N ALA A 283 11.10 17.91 -1.53
CA ALA A 283 12.42 18.52 -1.48
C ALA A 283 12.61 19.41 -0.24
N ALA A 284 11.58 20.16 0.15
CA ALA A 284 11.60 21.00 1.34
C ALA A 284 11.73 20.18 2.63
N TRP A 285 10.91 19.14 2.80
CA TRP A 285 10.99 18.21 3.94
C TRP A 285 12.37 17.54 4.06
N ASN A 286 12.98 17.17 2.93
CA ASN A 286 14.29 16.52 2.91
C ASN A 286 15.46 17.51 3.09
N GLY A 287 15.21 18.83 3.15
CA GLY A 287 16.27 19.85 3.17
C GLY A 287 17.08 19.94 1.88
N ASP A 288 16.55 19.44 0.76
CA ASP A 288 17.24 19.38 -0.53
C ASP A 288 17.15 20.70 -1.28
N LEU A 289 17.99 21.65 -0.88
CA LEU A 289 18.05 22.99 -1.46
C LEU A 289 18.34 22.96 -2.97
N ALA A 290 19.12 21.98 -3.45
CA ALA A 290 19.42 21.87 -4.87
C ALA A 290 18.16 21.53 -5.68
N MET A 291 17.38 20.54 -5.24
CA MET A 291 16.13 20.19 -5.89
C MET A 291 15.08 21.30 -5.78
N VAL A 292 14.97 21.98 -4.62
CA VAL A 292 14.11 23.16 -4.45
C VAL A 292 14.42 24.22 -5.51
N LYS A 293 15.69 24.61 -5.66
CA LYS A 293 16.10 25.61 -6.66
C LYS A 293 15.75 25.18 -8.09
N ARG A 294 15.95 23.90 -8.42
CA ARG A 294 15.63 23.35 -9.76
C ARG A 294 14.13 23.40 -10.05
N LEU A 295 13.29 23.01 -9.09
CA LEU A 295 11.84 23.03 -9.24
C LEU A 295 11.29 24.46 -9.35
N VAL A 296 11.78 25.38 -8.52
CA VAL A 296 11.40 26.81 -8.59
C VAL A 296 11.81 27.43 -9.93
N ALA A 297 13.01 27.12 -10.43
CA ALA A 297 13.46 27.56 -11.76
C ALA A 297 12.57 27.00 -12.89
N LYS A 298 11.89 25.88 -12.65
CA LYS A 298 10.92 25.26 -13.55
C LYS A 298 9.48 25.76 -13.34
N GLY A 299 9.28 26.74 -12.45
CA GLY A 299 7.98 27.39 -12.21
C GLY A 299 7.10 26.67 -11.19
N ALA A 300 7.65 25.80 -10.35
CA ALA A 300 6.88 25.20 -9.26
C ALA A 300 6.41 26.26 -8.24
N ASP A 301 5.14 26.19 -7.83
CA ASP A 301 4.52 27.14 -6.91
C ASP A 301 4.96 26.90 -5.46
N THR A 302 5.73 27.85 -4.92
CA THR A 302 6.21 27.83 -3.53
C THR A 302 5.11 28.08 -2.50
N SER A 303 3.91 28.46 -2.94
CA SER A 303 2.75 28.74 -2.10
C SER A 303 1.65 27.69 -2.18
N ASN A 304 1.82 26.61 -2.97
CA ASN A 304 0.82 25.57 -3.15
C ASN A 304 0.40 24.94 -1.80
N ARG A 305 -0.93 24.86 -1.56
CA ARG A 305 -1.54 24.24 -0.37
C ARG A 305 -2.54 23.13 -0.70
N ALA A 306 -2.58 22.65 -1.94
CA ALA A 306 -3.57 21.68 -2.40
C ALA A 306 -3.39 20.27 -1.78
N ASN A 307 -2.35 20.06 -0.96
CA ASN A 307 -2.17 18.81 -0.23
C ASN A 307 -3.22 18.63 0.89
N PRO A 308 -3.46 17.37 1.33
CA PRO A 308 -4.42 17.07 2.39
C PRO A 308 -4.22 17.82 3.72
N PHE A 309 -3.03 18.36 3.98
CA PHE A 309 -2.72 19.11 5.20
C PHE A 309 -2.89 20.62 5.05
N ASN A 310 -3.30 21.11 3.87
CA ASN A 310 -3.45 22.53 3.56
C ASN A 310 -2.21 23.35 3.97
N SER A 311 -1.02 22.86 3.64
CA SER A 311 0.28 23.40 4.10
C SER A 311 1.17 23.75 2.90
N THR A 312 2.12 24.66 3.04
CA THR A 312 3.05 25.02 1.94
C THR A 312 4.31 24.17 1.98
N PRO A 313 5.13 24.14 0.90
CA PRO A 313 6.46 23.55 0.95
C PRO A 313 7.32 24.11 2.09
N LEU A 314 7.24 25.41 2.37
CA LEU A 314 7.98 26.03 3.48
C LEU A 314 7.56 25.45 4.84
N SER A 315 6.27 25.20 5.06
CA SER A 315 5.80 24.57 6.30
C SER A 315 6.38 23.17 6.49
N TRP A 316 6.66 22.44 5.41
CA TRP A 316 7.24 21.09 5.48
C TRP A 316 8.72 21.12 5.84
N ALA A 317 9.47 22.19 5.50
CA ALA A 317 10.87 22.33 5.89
C ALA A 317 11.07 22.61 7.39
N GLN A 318 9.99 22.81 8.15
CA GLN A 318 10.02 23.17 9.57
C GLN A 318 9.79 21.96 10.51
N HIS A 319 9.67 20.76 9.94
CA HIS A 319 9.39 19.49 10.63
C HIS A 319 10.49 18.46 10.33
#